data_AF-A0A966Q151-F1
#
_entry.id   AF-A0A966Q151-F1
#
_cell.length_a   1.000
_cell.length_b   1.000
_cell.length_c   1.000
_cell.angle_alpha   90.00
_cell.angle_beta   90.00
_cell.angle_gamma   90.00
#
_symmetry.space_group_name_H-M   'P 1'
#
loop_
_entity.id
_entity.type
_entity.pdbx_description
1 polymer ?
#
loop_
_entity_poly.entity_id
_entity_poly.type
_entity_poly.pdbx_seq_one_letter_code
_entity_poly.pdbx_strand_id
1 'polypeptide(L)'
;MISKFETPDKWDSCTDARDDPASGIYPNYWTHKTRSGHCLTMDDSKGGEHITMQHRGGSMIQFKPDGCVQFVSHNGQYNMVFGENRVKITGAYDITVDGGGSLRVEKDYNLTVGGNMNTKIEGDYNITSENYNATIRQNVTIAGKNITARAGENVNIDATGGSLSMAGKTDARLTTGGSLSLAGSKSTGLSSDIGMVFISGQTGVHTTALAGQVNSMGTLGVNISTPGILAMGSATLMSFLAGGAIMQSAGTFISALAGAAYTVSAGAMASIKGATVAIDGTPISTNMGLSPVAAPAPPALPALPIVAHVTTPAVPSSSIRGPR
;
A
#
# COMPACT_ATOMS: atom_id res chain seq x y z
N MET A 1 2.83 40.32 33.93
CA MET A 1 2.19 39.66 32.76
C MET A 1 2.32 38.17 32.97
N ILE A 2 1.26 37.52 33.44
CA ILE A 2 1.17 36.05 33.51
C ILE A 2 1.07 35.55 32.07
N SER A 3 1.91 34.60 31.68
CA SER A 3 1.92 34.06 30.32
C SER A 3 0.58 33.37 30.05
N LYS A 4 0.03 33.60 28.86
CA LYS A 4 -1.36 33.28 28.49
C LYS A 4 -1.65 31.78 28.31
N PHE A 5 -0.77 30.88 28.76
CA PHE A 5 -0.77 29.48 28.34
C PHE A 5 -0.44 28.44 29.42
N GLU A 6 -0.20 28.83 30.67
CA GLU A 6 -0.04 27.86 31.76
C GLU A 6 -1.07 28.14 32.86
N THR A 7 -1.96 27.16 33.06
CA THR A 7 -2.83 27.13 34.24
C THR A 7 -1.93 26.95 35.47
N PRO A 8 -1.94 27.87 36.45
CA PRO A 8 -1.05 27.77 37.60
C PRO A 8 -1.34 26.52 38.43
N ASP A 9 -0.29 25.82 38.88
CA ASP A 9 -0.34 24.57 39.68
C ASP A 9 -1.12 24.71 41.00
N LYS A 10 -1.30 25.94 41.47
CA LYS A 10 -2.11 26.26 42.64
C LYS A 10 -2.98 27.47 42.32
N TRP A 11 -4.28 27.31 42.49
CA TRP A 11 -5.21 28.42 42.49
C TRP A 11 -5.05 29.18 43.80
N ASP A 12 -4.22 30.23 43.80
CA ASP A 12 -4.20 31.17 44.90
C ASP A 12 -5.54 31.92 44.90
N SER A 13 -6.38 31.66 45.88
CA SER A 13 -7.66 32.34 46.01
C SER A 13 -7.39 33.84 46.14
N CYS A 14 -8.16 34.68 45.44
CA CYS A 14 -8.00 36.12 45.57
C CYS A 14 -8.09 36.54 47.06
N THR A 15 -7.07 37.25 47.54
CA THR A 15 -6.90 37.68 48.94
C THR A 15 -8.15 38.39 49.44
N ASP A 16 -8.59 38.09 50.66
CA ASP A 16 -9.73 38.74 51.28
C ASP A 16 -9.42 40.23 51.49
N ALA A 17 -10.29 41.13 51.01
CA ALA A 17 -10.07 42.58 51.12
C ALA A 17 -10.03 43.08 52.58
N ARG A 18 -10.52 42.28 53.54
CA ARG A 18 -10.47 42.60 54.98
C ARG A 18 -9.10 42.38 55.60
N ASP A 19 -8.25 41.57 54.98
CA ASP A 19 -6.91 41.29 55.47
C ASP A 19 -5.90 42.40 55.05
N ASP A 20 -6.35 43.40 54.27
CA ASP A 20 -5.55 44.54 53.85
C ASP A 20 -5.27 45.48 55.05
N PRO A 21 -4.01 45.89 55.30
CA PRO A 21 -3.66 46.83 56.37
C PRO A 21 -4.36 48.20 56.28
N ALA A 22 -4.84 48.60 55.09
CA ALA A 22 -5.59 49.83 54.87
C ALA A 22 -7.09 49.71 55.17
N SER A 23 -7.59 48.49 55.43
CA SER A 23 -8.99 48.21 55.77
C SER A 23 -9.27 48.35 57.27
N GLY A 24 -10.51 48.70 57.64
CA GLY A 24 -10.99 48.75 59.02
C GLY A 24 -10.55 50.00 59.80
N ILE A 25 -10.21 51.10 59.12
CA ILE A 25 -9.74 52.33 59.75
C ILE A 25 -10.95 53.14 60.25
N TYR A 26 -11.12 53.21 61.58
CA TYR A 26 -12.14 54.06 62.18
C TYR A 26 -11.89 55.54 61.82
N PRO A 27 -12.92 56.34 61.48
CA PRO A 27 -14.36 56.05 61.47
C PRO A 27 -14.92 55.59 60.12
N ASN A 28 -14.08 55.23 59.17
CA ASN A 28 -14.44 55.07 57.76
C ASN A 28 -15.01 53.69 57.42
N TYR A 29 -15.42 52.89 58.41
CA TYR A 29 -16.06 51.61 58.15
C TYR A 29 -17.29 51.44 59.03
N TRP A 30 -18.29 50.77 58.48
CA TRP A 30 -19.50 50.38 59.17
C TRP A 30 -19.67 48.87 59.07
N THR A 31 -19.75 48.20 60.21
CA THR A 31 -20.00 46.76 60.28
C THR A 31 -21.21 46.48 61.15
N HIS A 32 -22.18 45.77 60.59
CA HIS A 32 -23.29 45.20 61.32
C HIS A 32 -23.09 43.70 61.51
N LYS A 33 -22.87 43.28 62.76
CA LYS A 33 -22.73 41.87 63.13
C LYS A 33 -23.92 41.41 63.97
N THR A 34 -24.61 40.37 63.51
CA THR A 34 -25.72 39.77 64.26
C THR A 34 -25.19 38.86 65.39
N ARG A 35 -26.01 38.59 66.42
CA ARG A 35 -25.64 37.71 67.55
C ARG A 35 -25.16 36.31 67.10
N SER A 36 -25.70 35.83 65.98
CA SER A 36 -25.38 34.52 65.41
C SER A 36 -24.14 34.52 64.49
N GLY A 37 -23.52 35.67 64.25
CA GLY A 37 -22.26 35.78 63.51
C GLY A 37 -22.37 36.11 62.01
N HIS A 38 -23.55 36.49 61.49
CA HIS A 38 -23.64 37.09 60.15
C HIS A 38 -23.06 38.50 60.18
N CYS A 39 -22.31 38.86 59.14
CA CYS A 39 -21.61 40.13 59.02
C CYS A 39 -21.97 40.83 57.72
N LEU A 40 -22.31 42.11 57.81
CA LEU A 40 -22.36 43.04 56.69
C LEU A 40 -21.38 44.18 56.99
N THR A 41 -20.36 44.32 56.17
CA THR A 41 -19.32 45.34 56.31
C THR A 41 -19.30 46.21 55.07
N MET A 42 -19.32 47.52 55.26
CA MET A 42 -19.06 48.54 54.25
C MET A 42 -17.89 49.37 54.76
N ASP A 43 -16.79 49.34 54.02
CA ASP A 43 -15.55 50.03 54.38
C ASP A 43 -15.23 51.07 53.31
N ASP A 44 -15.10 52.33 53.72
CA ASP A 44 -14.71 53.50 52.93
C ASP A 44 -13.27 53.96 53.29
N SER A 45 -12.50 53.12 54.01
CA SER A 45 -11.10 53.41 54.33
C SER A 45 -10.29 53.53 53.04
N LYS A 46 -9.62 54.67 52.86
CA LYS A 46 -8.88 54.98 51.63
C LYS A 46 -7.86 53.88 51.29
N GLY A 47 -8.08 53.21 50.17
CA GLY A 47 -7.23 52.10 49.68
C GLY A 47 -7.69 50.71 50.10
N GLY A 48 -8.59 50.60 51.08
CA GLY A 48 -9.22 49.36 51.55
C GLY A 48 -10.73 49.33 51.33
N GLU A 49 -11.25 50.09 50.36
CA GLU A 49 -12.69 50.24 50.12
C GLU A 49 -13.35 48.91 49.71
N HIS A 50 -14.27 48.37 50.51
CA HIS A 50 -14.89 47.08 50.18
C HIS A 50 -16.27 46.89 50.82
N ILE A 51 -17.09 46.02 50.21
CA ILE A 51 -18.38 45.59 50.75
C ILE A 51 -18.35 44.08 50.92
N THR A 52 -18.52 43.60 52.16
CA THR A 52 -18.56 42.17 52.48
C THR A 52 -19.88 41.76 53.09
N MET A 53 -20.57 40.81 52.47
CA MET A 53 -21.72 40.09 53.03
C MET A 53 -21.28 38.65 53.36
N GLN A 54 -21.15 38.32 54.64
CA GLN A 54 -20.63 37.03 55.08
C GLN A 54 -21.59 36.30 56.01
N HIS A 55 -21.81 35.01 55.70
CA HIS A 55 -22.47 34.06 56.58
C HIS A 55 -21.47 33.50 57.62
N ARG A 56 -21.95 33.18 58.83
CA ARG A 56 -21.11 32.66 59.94
C ARG A 56 -20.25 31.43 59.58
N GLY A 57 -20.67 30.66 58.58
CA GLY A 57 -20.00 29.46 58.09
C GLY A 57 -18.93 29.71 57.02
N GLY A 58 -18.60 30.98 56.73
CA GLY A 58 -17.54 31.36 55.81
C GLY A 58 -18.02 31.85 54.44
N SER A 59 -19.14 31.35 53.92
CA SER A 59 -19.65 31.76 52.60
C SER A 59 -19.86 33.27 52.53
N MET A 60 -19.40 33.90 51.45
CA MET A 60 -19.41 35.35 51.32
C MET A 60 -19.57 35.84 49.88
N ILE A 61 -20.08 37.07 49.78
CA ILE A 61 -20.04 37.91 48.59
C ILE A 61 -19.25 39.15 48.97
N GLN A 62 -18.14 39.39 48.26
CA GLN A 62 -17.25 40.51 48.53
C GLN A 62 -17.01 41.34 47.27
N PHE A 63 -17.27 42.64 47.36
CA PHE A 63 -16.88 43.65 46.38
C PHE A 63 -15.59 44.32 46.88
N LYS A 64 -14.53 44.27 46.07
CA LYS A 64 -13.18 44.73 46.43
C LYS A 64 -12.90 46.14 45.90
N PRO A 65 -11.82 46.82 46.37
CA PRO A 65 -11.51 48.19 45.96
C PRO A 65 -11.22 48.32 44.45
N ASP A 66 -10.76 47.24 43.81
CA ASP A 66 -10.46 47.16 42.38
C ASP A 66 -11.70 46.88 41.51
N GLY A 67 -12.88 46.73 42.12
CA GLY A 67 -14.12 46.35 41.44
C GLY A 67 -14.27 44.84 41.20
N CYS A 68 -13.33 44.01 41.71
CA CYS A 68 -13.45 42.56 41.70
C CYS A 68 -14.62 42.13 42.60
N VAL A 69 -15.40 41.16 42.13
CA VAL A 69 -16.45 40.53 42.92
C VAL A 69 -16.09 39.08 43.15
N GLN A 70 -15.99 38.71 44.43
CA GLN A 70 -15.69 37.36 44.86
C GLN A 70 -16.93 36.69 45.46
N PHE A 71 -17.26 35.51 44.95
CA PHE A 71 -18.28 34.63 45.51
C PHE A 71 -17.62 33.39 46.08
N VAL A 72 -17.76 33.15 47.38
CA VAL A 72 -17.25 31.95 48.05
C VAL A 72 -18.42 31.20 48.66
N SER A 73 -18.55 29.92 48.30
CA SER A 73 -19.43 28.98 49.00
C SER A 73 -18.59 27.86 49.61
N HIS A 74 -18.68 27.67 50.93
CA HIS A 74 -17.95 26.61 51.63
C HIS A 74 -18.65 25.24 51.58
N ASN A 75 -19.88 25.19 51.07
CA ASN A 75 -20.66 23.95 50.98
C ASN A 75 -21.10 23.72 49.52
N GLY A 76 -22.40 23.82 49.23
CA GLY A 76 -22.92 23.74 47.87
C GLY A 76 -23.21 25.10 47.25
N GLN A 77 -23.18 25.18 45.92
CA GLN A 77 -23.67 26.33 45.15
C GLN A 77 -24.64 25.82 44.09
N TYR A 78 -25.89 26.29 44.15
CA TYR A 78 -26.91 25.99 43.15
C TYR A 78 -27.23 27.28 42.41
N ASN A 79 -27.05 27.28 41.09
CA ASN A 79 -27.43 28.39 40.23
C ASN A 79 -28.58 27.93 39.32
N MET A 80 -29.80 28.32 39.68
CA MET A 80 -31.02 27.97 38.94
C MET A 80 -31.55 29.23 38.25
N VAL A 81 -31.62 29.20 36.92
CA VAL A 81 -32.19 30.27 36.10
C VAL A 81 -33.31 29.66 35.27
N PHE A 82 -34.56 30.04 35.56
CA PHE A 82 -35.73 29.52 34.83
C PHE A 82 -35.92 30.16 33.45
N GLY A 83 -35.27 31.29 33.20
CA GLY A 83 -35.28 31.99 31.93
C GLY A 83 -33.97 31.85 31.17
N GLU A 84 -33.67 32.87 30.35
CA GLU A 84 -32.42 32.93 29.62
C GLU A 84 -31.25 33.29 30.55
N ASN A 85 -30.11 32.62 30.36
CA ASN A 85 -28.86 32.95 31.03
C ASN A 85 -27.77 33.20 29.98
N ARG A 86 -27.30 34.46 29.88
CA ARG A 86 -26.21 34.85 28.98
C ARG A 86 -24.98 35.20 29.80
N VAL A 87 -23.89 34.48 29.56
CA VAL A 87 -22.61 34.74 30.20
C VAL A 87 -21.62 35.23 29.15
N LYS A 88 -21.12 36.47 29.31
CA LYS A 88 -20.10 37.06 28.46
C LYS A 88 -18.86 37.35 29.29
N ILE A 89 -17.75 36.72 28.93
CA ILE A 89 -16.46 36.91 29.59
C ILE A 89 -15.51 37.45 28.53
N THR A 90 -15.03 38.67 28.72
CA THR A 90 -14.08 39.34 27.80
C THR A 90 -12.63 38.99 28.11
N GLY A 91 -12.36 38.53 29.34
CA GLY A 91 -11.06 38.06 29.80
C GLY A 91 -10.88 36.55 29.59
N ALA A 92 -9.94 35.98 30.34
CA ALA A 92 -9.77 34.53 30.41
C ALA A 92 -10.94 33.87 31.18
N TYR A 93 -11.23 32.62 30.85
CA TYR A 93 -12.22 31.80 31.54
C TYR A 93 -11.64 30.43 31.82
N ASP A 94 -11.34 30.18 33.09
CA ASP A 94 -10.77 28.94 33.57
C ASP A 94 -11.80 28.22 34.46
N ILE A 95 -11.95 26.91 34.24
CA ILE A 95 -12.80 26.05 35.07
C ILE A 95 -11.94 24.87 35.53
N THR A 96 -11.86 24.69 36.85
CA THR A 96 -11.24 23.52 37.46
C THR A 96 -12.31 22.76 38.24
N VAL A 97 -12.38 21.45 38.03
CA VAL A 97 -13.27 20.54 38.76
C VAL A 97 -12.42 19.38 39.24
N ASP A 98 -12.13 19.33 40.54
CA ASP A 98 -11.32 18.25 41.14
C ASP A 98 -12.09 16.92 41.20
N GLY A 99 -13.43 16.99 41.19
CA GLY A 99 -14.32 15.83 41.14
C GLY A 99 -14.80 15.48 39.73
N GLY A 100 -15.95 14.80 39.65
CA GLY A 100 -16.62 14.54 38.37
C GLY A 100 -17.38 15.77 37.85
N GLY A 101 -17.25 16.05 36.55
CA GLY A 101 -18.03 17.07 35.85
C GLY A 101 -18.94 16.47 34.79
N SER A 102 -20.10 17.08 34.55
CA SER A 102 -20.99 16.70 33.45
C SER A 102 -21.59 17.94 32.79
N LEU A 103 -21.70 17.91 31.46
CA LEU A 103 -22.39 18.91 30.67
C LEU A 103 -23.50 18.21 29.88
N ARG A 104 -24.75 18.58 30.18
CA ARG A 104 -25.94 18.03 29.52
C ARG A 104 -26.71 19.16 28.86
N VAL A 105 -26.95 19.01 27.56
CA VAL A 105 -27.75 19.94 26.75
C VAL A 105 -28.82 19.09 26.06
N GLU A 106 -30.09 19.37 26.32
CA GLU A 106 -31.23 18.58 25.79
C GLU A 106 -31.51 18.85 24.30
N LYS A 107 -30.87 19.87 23.75
CA LYS A 107 -30.98 20.29 22.34
C LYS A 107 -29.58 20.47 21.77
N ASP A 108 -29.43 21.39 20.83
CA ASP A 108 -28.17 21.63 20.13
C ASP A 108 -27.12 22.30 21.02
N TYR A 109 -25.87 21.84 20.89
CA TYR A 109 -24.71 22.43 21.53
C TYR A 109 -23.68 22.86 20.48
N ASN A 110 -23.48 24.16 20.34
CA ASN A 110 -22.54 24.73 19.39
C ASN A 110 -21.28 25.20 20.13
N LEU A 111 -20.15 24.57 19.85
CA LEU A 111 -18.83 24.99 20.34
C LEU A 111 -18.01 25.55 19.18
N THR A 112 -17.58 26.80 19.29
CA THR A 112 -16.70 27.43 18.31
C THR A 112 -15.45 27.93 19.01
N VAL A 113 -14.29 27.48 18.53
CA VAL A 113 -12.98 27.91 19.02
C VAL A 113 -12.27 28.60 17.85
N GLY A 114 -12.00 29.90 17.98
CA GLY A 114 -11.32 30.66 16.92
C GLY A 114 -9.83 30.34 16.79
N GLY A 115 -9.23 29.76 17.83
CA GLY A 115 -7.85 29.28 17.86
C GLY A 115 -7.78 27.75 17.87
N ASN A 116 -6.81 27.21 18.60
CA ASN A 116 -6.61 25.77 18.71
C ASN A 116 -7.48 25.16 19.82
N MET A 117 -8.02 23.98 19.59
CA MET A 117 -8.68 23.15 20.61
C MET A 117 -7.80 21.95 20.92
N ASN A 118 -7.36 21.84 22.18
CA ASN A 118 -6.58 20.71 22.68
C ASN A 118 -7.42 19.91 23.67
N THR A 119 -7.50 18.59 23.50
CA THR A 119 -8.23 17.71 24.42
C THR A 119 -7.34 16.54 24.79
N LYS A 120 -6.98 16.45 26.08
CA LYS A 120 -6.21 15.34 26.64
C LYS A 120 -7.13 14.51 27.53
N ILE A 121 -7.27 13.24 27.23
CA ILE A 121 -8.01 12.26 28.02
C ILE A 121 -7.03 11.15 28.40
N GLU A 122 -6.84 10.91 29.69
CA GLU A 122 -5.94 9.84 30.16
C GLU A 122 -6.63 8.47 30.21
N GLY A 123 -7.96 8.46 30.31
CA GLY A 123 -8.81 7.28 30.18
C GLY A 123 -9.44 7.15 28.80
N ASP A 124 -10.61 6.52 28.75
CA ASP A 124 -11.33 6.26 27.50
C ASP A 124 -12.03 7.50 26.93
N TYR A 125 -12.00 7.64 25.61
CA TYR A 125 -12.72 8.68 24.86
C TYR A 125 -13.75 8.05 23.93
N ASN A 126 -15.02 8.11 24.33
CA ASN A 126 -16.14 7.52 23.59
C ASN A 126 -16.97 8.61 22.90
N ILE A 127 -17.16 8.46 21.59
CA ILE A 127 -18.05 9.30 20.78
C ILE A 127 -19.15 8.41 20.21
N THR A 128 -20.40 8.81 20.35
CA THR A 128 -21.55 8.14 19.72
C THR A 128 -22.46 9.20 19.13
N SER A 129 -22.78 9.06 17.85
CA SER A 129 -23.58 9.99 17.08
C SER A 129 -24.23 9.24 15.92
N GLU A 130 -25.37 9.71 15.42
CA GLU A 130 -25.94 9.19 14.18
C GLU A 130 -25.00 9.44 13.00
N ASN A 131 -24.50 10.69 12.87
CA ASN A 131 -23.53 11.10 11.85
C ASN A 131 -22.32 11.76 12.50
N TYR A 132 -21.12 11.36 12.10
CA TYR A 132 -19.86 12.01 12.49
C TYR A 132 -19.14 12.56 11.25
N ASN A 133 -19.20 13.88 11.06
CA ASN A 133 -18.58 14.56 9.93
C ASN A 133 -17.32 15.29 10.38
N ALA A 134 -16.17 14.90 9.84
CA ALA A 134 -14.88 15.54 10.12
C ALA A 134 -14.21 16.01 8.82
N THR A 135 -13.91 17.31 8.73
CA THR A 135 -13.18 17.89 7.60
C THR A 135 -11.86 18.48 8.10
N ILE A 136 -10.75 17.89 7.65
CA ILE A 136 -9.40 18.31 8.03
C ILE A 136 -8.68 18.79 6.77
N ARG A 137 -8.20 20.04 6.79
CA ARG A 137 -7.56 20.68 5.61
C ARG A 137 -6.09 20.32 5.44
N GLN A 138 -5.47 19.82 6.51
CA GLN A 138 -4.06 19.43 6.54
C GLN A 138 -3.99 17.93 6.89
N ASN A 139 -3.29 17.58 7.96
CA ASN A 139 -2.95 16.20 8.25
C ASN A 139 -3.84 15.59 9.34
N VAL A 140 -4.06 14.29 9.25
CA VAL A 140 -4.65 13.45 10.29
C VAL A 140 -3.69 12.30 10.57
N THR A 141 -3.35 12.09 11.85
CA THR A 141 -2.52 10.96 12.30
C THR A 141 -3.33 10.16 13.31
N ILE A 142 -3.46 8.85 13.07
CA ILE A 142 -4.13 7.92 13.98
C ILE A 142 -3.11 6.86 14.38
N ALA A 143 -2.73 6.84 15.65
CA ALA A 143 -1.79 5.89 16.21
C ALA A 143 -2.42 5.19 17.41
N GLY A 144 -2.35 3.87 17.43
CA GLY A 144 -2.87 3.05 18.52
C GLY A 144 -2.35 1.63 18.38
N LYS A 145 -2.41 0.85 19.46
CA LYS A 145 -2.03 -0.56 19.44
C LYS A 145 -2.88 -1.35 18.44
N ASN A 146 -4.19 -1.04 18.36
CA ASN A 146 -5.15 -1.63 17.44
C ASN A 146 -6.03 -0.52 16.85
N ILE A 147 -6.30 -0.57 15.55
CA ILE A 147 -7.25 0.31 14.85
C ILE A 147 -8.24 -0.59 14.09
N THR A 148 -9.53 -0.33 14.20
CA THR A 148 -10.58 -1.10 13.53
C THR A 148 -11.58 -0.14 12.90
N ALA A 149 -11.78 -0.27 11.58
CA ALA A 149 -12.82 0.45 10.83
C ALA A 149 -13.83 -0.57 10.28
N ARG A 150 -15.12 -0.34 10.53
CA ARG A 150 -16.22 -1.20 10.08
C ARG A 150 -17.35 -0.32 9.58
N ALA A 151 -17.89 -0.63 8.42
CA ALA A 151 -19.08 0.01 7.87
C ALA A 151 -20.11 -1.07 7.49
N GLY A 152 -21.40 -0.78 7.64
CA GLY A 152 -22.48 -1.68 7.23
C GLY A 152 -22.69 -1.72 5.71
N GLU A 153 -22.30 -0.65 5.02
CA GLU A 153 -22.42 -0.53 3.56
C GLU A 153 -21.04 -0.39 2.91
N ASN A 154 -20.45 0.81 2.94
CA ASN A 154 -19.24 1.13 2.16
C ASN A 154 -18.14 1.79 3.01
N VAL A 155 -16.89 1.54 2.66
CA VAL A 155 -15.71 2.31 3.08
C VAL A 155 -15.01 2.80 1.82
N ASN A 156 -14.99 4.11 1.59
CA ASN A 156 -14.29 4.71 0.45
C ASN A 156 -12.98 5.36 0.90
N ILE A 157 -11.88 5.10 0.20
CA ILE A 157 -10.53 5.60 0.53
C ILE A 157 -9.85 6.06 -0.76
N ASP A 158 -9.69 7.37 -0.91
CA ASP A 158 -9.12 7.99 -2.11
C ASP A 158 -7.89 8.85 -1.79
N ALA A 159 -6.84 8.70 -2.60
CA ALA A 159 -5.65 9.55 -2.56
C ALA A 159 -5.51 10.30 -3.91
N THR A 160 -6.31 11.35 -4.13
CA THR A 160 -6.43 12.02 -5.43
C THR A 160 -5.15 12.71 -5.92
N GLY A 161 -4.34 13.23 -4.99
CA GLY A 161 -3.10 13.96 -5.32
C GLY A 161 -1.81 13.19 -5.02
N GLY A 162 -1.90 11.98 -4.48
CA GLY A 162 -0.76 11.28 -3.90
C GLY A 162 -0.88 9.76 -3.98
N SER A 163 -0.28 9.06 -3.02
CA SER A 163 -0.29 7.60 -2.95
C SER A 163 -1.18 7.09 -1.82
N LEU A 164 -1.81 5.94 -2.05
CA LEU A 164 -2.37 5.09 -0.99
C LEU A 164 -1.37 3.96 -0.74
N SER A 165 -0.92 3.80 0.50
CA SER A 165 0.06 2.78 0.90
C SER A 165 -0.50 1.90 2.03
N MET A 166 -0.24 0.59 1.94
CA MET A 166 -0.60 -0.39 2.96
C MET A 166 0.61 -1.28 3.22
N ALA A 167 1.07 -1.33 4.47
CA ALA A 167 2.23 -2.13 4.88
C ALA A 167 1.94 -2.85 6.20
N GLY A 168 2.23 -4.15 6.26
CA GLY A 168 2.08 -4.98 7.46
C GLY A 168 3.37 -5.77 7.73
N LYS A 169 3.76 -5.91 9.00
CA LYS A 169 4.97 -6.67 9.40
C LYS A 169 4.78 -8.19 9.22
N THR A 170 3.57 -8.69 9.45
CA THR A 170 3.22 -10.10 9.33
C THR A 170 2.38 -10.34 8.08
N ASP A 171 1.17 -9.78 8.02
CA ASP A 171 0.22 -10.00 6.93
C ASP A 171 -0.50 -8.71 6.53
N ALA A 172 -0.90 -8.63 5.25
CA ALA A 172 -1.94 -7.73 4.75
C ALA A 172 -2.95 -8.56 3.95
N ARG A 173 -4.23 -8.55 4.34
CA ARG A 173 -5.28 -9.39 3.73
C ARG A 173 -6.38 -8.52 3.12
N LEU A 174 -6.81 -8.87 1.91
CA LEU A 174 -7.97 -8.30 1.22
C LEU A 174 -8.88 -9.45 0.80
N THR A 175 -10.12 -9.45 1.28
CA THR A 175 -11.10 -10.51 1.03
C THR A 175 -12.42 -9.89 0.63
N THR A 176 -13.01 -10.36 -0.47
CA THR A 176 -14.29 -9.86 -1.00
C THR A 176 -15.24 -11.03 -1.24
N GLY A 177 -16.55 -10.83 -1.02
CA GLY A 177 -17.58 -11.79 -1.45
C GLY A 177 -17.89 -11.70 -2.94
N GLY A 178 -17.64 -10.54 -3.55
CA GLY A 178 -17.69 -10.30 -4.99
C GLY A 178 -16.30 -10.18 -5.60
N SER A 179 -16.12 -9.27 -6.55
CA SER A 179 -14.85 -9.05 -7.25
C SER A 179 -13.85 -8.20 -6.46
N LEU A 180 -12.56 -8.55 -6.57
CA LEU A 180 -11.43 -7.67 -6.27
C LEU A 180 -10.80 -7.23 -7.59
N SER A 181 -10.74 -5.92 -7.86
CA SER A 181 -10.11 -5.34 -9.05
C SER A 181 -8.85 -4.56 -8.67
N LEU A 182 -7.73 -4.84 -9.33
CA LEU A 182 -6.49 -4.09 -9.19
C LEU A 182 -6.04 -3.61 -10.58
N ALA A 183 -5.99 -2.30 -10.78
CA ALA A 183 -5.66 -1.69 -12.07
C ALA A 183 -4.74 -0.49 -11.87
N GLY A 184 -3.84 -0.28 -12.82
CA GLY A 184 -2.95 0.88 -12.88
C GLY A 184 -2.66 1.25 -14.33
N SER A 185 -2.50 2.54 -14.61
CA SER A 185 -2.21 3.06 -15.96
C SER A 185 -0.78 2.79 -16.44
N LYS A 186 0.11 2.41 -15.51
CA LYS A 186 1.50 2.02 -15.79
C LYS A 186 1.65 0.51 -15.54
N SER A 187 2.07 0.15 -14.33
CA SER A 187 2.32 -1.24 -13.96
C SER A 187 1.51 -1.64 -12.73
N THR A 188 1.07 -2.90 -12.70
CA THR A 188 0.51 -3.56 -11.52
C THR A 188 1.41 -4.74 -11.21
N GLY A 189 2.10 -4.72 -10.06
CA GLY A 189 3.07 -5.75 -9.67
C GLY A 189 2.55 -6.62 -8.52
N LEU A 190 2.80 -7.92 -8.61
CA LEU A 190 2.59 -8.90 -7.53
C LEU A 190 3.87 -9.74 -7.45
N SER A 191 4.52 -9.78 -6.28
CA SER A 191 5.80 -10.46 -6.13
C SER A 191 6.00 -10.94 -4.70
N SER A 192 6.75 -12.02 -4.55
CA SER A 192 7.24 -12.56 -3.28
C SER A 192 8.76 -12.72 -3.37
N ASP A 193 9.47 -12.44 -2.27
CA ASP A 193 10.94 -12.58 -2.21
C ASP A 193 11.34 -14.07 -2.05
N ILE A 194 10.90 -14.69 -0.95
CA ILE A 194 11.19 -16.09 -0.64
C ILE A 194 10.08 -17.02 -1.13
N GLY A 195 8.83 -16.61 -0.93
CA GLY A 195 7.64 -17.43 -1.21
C GLY A 195 7.23 -17.44 -2.68
N MET A 196 6.00 -17.87 -2.92
CA MET A 196 5.36 -17.91 -4.24
C MET A 196 4.20 -16.91 -4.31
N VAL A 197 3.86 -16.46 -5.52
CA VAL A 197 2.59 -15.77 -5.81
C VAL A 197 1.57 -16.83 -6.25
N PHE A 198 0.47 -16.97 -5.52
CA PHE A 198 -0.63 -17.86 -5.87
C PHE A 198 -1.72 -17.08 -6.63
N ILE A 199 -2.05 -17.53 -7.84
CA ILE A 199 -3.18 -17.03 -8.63
C ILE A 199 -3.98 -18.24 -9.08
N SER A 200 -5.21 -18.36 -8.60
CA SER A 200 -6.10 -19.47 -8.94
C SER A 200 -7.54 -18.99 -9.09
N GLY A 201 -8.30 -19.67 -9.93
CA GLY A 201 -9.72 -19.45 -10.12
C GLY A 201 -10.40 -20.78 -10.41
N GLN A 202 -11.61 -20.97 -9.88
CA GLN A 202 -12.36 -22.22 -10.04
C GLN A 202 -12.81 -22.44 -11.50
N THR A 203 -13.17 -21.35 -12.19
CA THR A 203 -13.58 -21.38 -13.60
C THR A 203 -12.43 -21.14 -14.56
N GLY A 204 -11.39 -20.44 -14.11
CA GLY A 204 -10.18 -20.22 -14.88
C GLY A 204 -9.34 -19.05 -14.37
N VAL A 205 -8.16 -18.91 -14.96
CA VAL A 205 -7.29 -17.75 -14.83
C VAL A 205 -7.03 -17.24 -16.24
N HIS A 206 -7.51 -16.02 -16.54
CA HIS A 206 -7.38 -15.42 -17.86
C HIS A 206 -6.32 -14.33 -17.83
N THR A 207 -5.28 -14.47 -18.66
CA THR A 207 -4.24 -13.46 -18.85
C THR A 207 -4.26 -12.99 -20.29
N THR A 208 -4.31 -11.67 -20.48
CA THR A 208 -4.37 -11.08 -21.82
C THR A 208 -3.48 -9.85 -21.86
N ALA A 209 -2.72 -9.74 -22.94
CA ALA A 209 -2.06 -8.49 -23.31
C ALA A 209 -2.77 -7.93 -24.54
N LEU A 210 -3.39 -6.75 -24.44
CA LEU A 210 -4.18 -6.18 -25.54
C LEU A 210 -3.31 -5.71 -26.72
N ALA A 211 -2.12 -5.17 -26.43
CA ALA A 211 -1.17 -4.70 -27.44
C ALA A 211 0.25 -5.30 -27.30
N GLY A 212 0.52 -5.96 -26.17
CA GLY A 212 1.85 -6.44 -25.82
C GLY A 212 1.95 -7.96 -25.79
N GLN A 213 2.90 -8.45 -25.01
CA GLN A 213 3.15 -9.88 -24.82
C GLN A 213 2.76 -10.32 -23.42
N VAL A 214 2.34 -11.58 -23.30
CA VAL A 214 2.30 -12.29 -22.01
C VAL A 214 3.59 -13.10 -21.92
N ASN A 215 4.51 -12.68 -21.06
CA ASN A 215 5.80 -13.33 -20.87
C ASN A 215 5.79 -14.17 -19.58
N SER A 216 6.35 -15.37 -19.65
CA SER A 216 6.57 -16.25 -18.49
C SER A 216 8.03 -16.67 -18.47
N MET A 217 8.71 -16.38 -17.36
CA MET A 217 10.12 -16.67 -17.20
C MET A 217 10.34 -17.32 -15.83
N GLY A 218 11.16 -18.36 -15.80
CA GLY A 218 11.61 -18.97 -14.56
C GLY A 218 13.05 -19.45 -14.75
N THR A 219 13.92 -19.16 -13.80
CA THR A 219 15.34 -19.56 -13.87
C THR A 219 15.51 -21.07 -13.92
N LEU A 220 14.67 -21.82 -13.20
CA LEU A 220 14.65 -23.29 -13.20
C LEU A 220 13.71 -23.86 -14.27
N GLY A 221 12.70 -23.10 -14.69
CA GLY A 221 11.76 -23.51 -15.72
C GLY A 221 10.36 -22.92 -15.53
N VAL A 222 9.51 -23.16 -16.52
CA VAL A 222 8.07 -22.87 -16.49
C VAL A 222 7.35 -24.19 -16.73
N ASN A 223 6.58 -24.64 -15.74
CA ASN A 223 5.83 -25.89 -15.82
C ASN A 223 4.36 -25.60 -16.13
N ILE A 224 3.79 -26.28 -17.12
CA ILE A 224 2.37 -26.25 -17.45
C ILE A 224 1.86 -27.68 -17.40
N SER A 225 1.05 -27.98 -16.39
CA SER A 225 0.44 -29.30 -16.19
C SER A 225 -1.07 -29.15 -16.14
N THR A 226 -1.77 -29.93 -16.97
CA THR A 226 -3.23 -29.97 -17.01
C THR A 226 -3.68 -31.42 -17.13
N PRO A 227 -4.71 -31.84 -16.37
CA PRO A 227 -5.31 -33.16 -16.53
C PRO A 227 -6.12 -33.28 -17.83
N GLY A 228 -6.48 -32.15 -18.44
CA GLY A 228 -7.24 -32.09 -19.68
C GLY A 228 -6.36 -31.69 -20.87
N ILE A 229 -6.86 -30.74 -21.64
CA ILE A 229 -6.21 -30.28 -22.87
C ILE A 229 -5.33 -29.06 -22.56
N LEU A 230 -4.10 -29.08 -23.07
CA LEU A 230 -3.30 -27.87 -23.27
C LEU A 230 -3.48 -27.43 -24.73
N ALA A 231 -4.32 -26.41 -24.96
CA ALA A 231 -4.55 -25.85 -26.29
C ALA A 231 -3.65 -24.63 -26.52
N MET A 232 -2.90 -24.64 -27.62
CA MET A 232 -2.05 -23.53 -28.03
C MET A 232 -2.37 -23.19 -29.49
N GLY A 233 -2.65 -21.92 -29.76
CA GLY A 233 -3.01 -21.45 -31.09
C GLY A 233 -2.38 -20.10 -31.38
N SER A 234 -1.97 -19.91 -32.63
CA SER A 234 -1.47 -18.63 -33.16
C SER A 234 -1.96 -18.45 -34.58
N ALA A 235 -2.37 -17.24 -34.94
CA ALA A 235 -2.78 -16.91 -36.30
C ALA A 235 -1.61 -16.79 -37.26
N THR A 236 -0.39 -16.59 -36.74
CA THR A 236 0.81 -16.33 -37.55
C THR A 236 1.86 -17.41 -37.36
N LEU A 237 2.43 -17.49 -36.17
CA LEU A 237 3.53 -18.39 -35.86
C LEU A 237 3.43 -18.91 -34.42
N MET A 238 3.64 -20.21 -34.27
CA MET A 238 3.99 -20.83 -33.00
C MET A 238 5.44 -21.34 -33.10
N SER A 239 6.38 -20.68 -32.42
CA SER A 239 7.79 -21.05 -32.44
C SER A 239 8.22 -21.64 -31.09
N PHE A 240 8.90 -22.79 -31.14
CA PHE A 240 9.62 -23.35 -30.01
C PHE A 240 11.11 -23.23 -30.28
N LEU A 241 11.80 -22.39 -29.52
CA LEU A 241 13.24 -22.17 -29.64
C LEU A 241 13.92 -22.59 -28.33
N ALA A 242 14.87 -23.53 -28.41
CA ALA A 242 15.67 -23.95 -27.27
C ALA A 242 17.15 -23.92 -27.65
N GLY A 243 18.01 -23.47 -26.72
CA GLY A 243 19.46 -23.60 -26.87
C GLY A 243 19.96 -25.05 -26.68
N GLY A 244 19.13 -25.90 -26.06
CA GLY A 244 19.37 -27.34 -25.91
C GLY A 244 18.39 -28.16 -26.76
N ALA A 245 17.74 -29.15 -26.15
CA ALA A 245 16.78 -30.01 -26.83
C ALA A 245 15.33 -29.54 -26.63
N ILE A 246 14.50 -29.76 -27.65
CA ILE A 246 13.03 -29.77 -27.52
C ILE A 246 12.60 -31.23 -27.52
N MET A 247 11.98 -31.69 -26.43
CA MET A 247 11.50 -33.07 -26.29
C MET A 247 9.97 -33.10 -26.32
N GLN A 248 9.42 -33.94 -27.19
CA GLN A 248 8.00 -34.28 -27.20
C GLN A 248 7.87 -35.77 -26.91
N SER A 249 7.08 -36.13 -25.92
CA SER A 249 6.83 -37.51 -25.52
C SER A 249 5.36 -37.66 -25.16
N ALA A 250 4.72 -38.74 -25.62
CA ALA A 250 3.35 -39.06 -25.29
C ALA A 250 3.24 -40.58 -25.03
N GLY A 251 2.35 -40.97 -24.12
CA GLY A 251 2.11 -42.38 -23.82
C GLY A 251 1.40 -43.15 -24.94
N THR A 252 0.77 -42.45 -25.88
CA THR A 252 0.01 -43.04 -26.98
C THR A 252 0.60 -42.66 -28.33
N PHE A 253 0.44 -41.41 -28.76
CA PHE A 253 0.97 -40.93 -30.03
C PHE A 253 1.26 -39.43 -29.97
N ILE A 254 2.17 -38.98 -30.83
CA ILE A 254 2.40 -37.58 -31.16
C ILE A 254 2.00 -37.41 -32.61
N SER A 255 1.06 -36.51 -32.90
CA SER A 255 0.60 -36.22 -34.26
C SER A 255 0.94 -34.78 -34.64
N ALA A 256 1.57 -34.59 -35.80
CA ALA A 256 1.77 -33.29 -36.42
C ALA A 256 1.10 -33.29 -37.80
N LEU A 257 0.20 -32.33 -38.03
CA LEU A 257 -0.50 -32.17 -39.30
C LEU A 257 -0.29 -30.73 -39.79
N ALA A 258 0.15 -30.58 -41.03
CA ALA A 258 0.25 -29.27 -41.69
C ALA A 258 -0.65 -29.25 -42.94
N GLY A 259 -1.40 -28.17 -43.14
CA GLY A 259 -2.31 -28.05 -44.29
C GLY A 259 -1.63 -27.80 -45.64
N ALA A 260 -0.37 -27.34 -45.66
CA ALA A 260 0.37 -27.05 -46.88
C ALA A 260 1.67 -27.87 -46.96
N ALA A 261 2.63 -27.62 -46.06
CA ALA A 261 3.89 -28.33 -46.01
C ALA A 261 4.33 -28.57 -44.57
N TYR A 262 4.87 -29.76 -44.30
CA TYR A 262 5.56 -30.09 -43.06
C TYR A 262 7.05 -30.30 -43.37
N THR A 263 7.91 -29.40 -42.88
CA THR A 263 9.34 -29.42 -43.16
C THR A 263 10.14 -29.77 -41.92
N VAL A 264 10.98 -30.79 -42.00
CA VAL A 264 11.97 -31.14 -40.99
C VAL A 264 13.35 -30.96 -41.60
N SER A 265 14.16 -30.08 -41.03
CA SER A 265 15.53 -29.83 -41.45
C SER A 265 16.46 -29.95 -40.26
N ALA A 266 17.49 -30.78 -40.39
CA ALA A 266 18.52 -30.97 -39.38
C ALA A 266 19.89 -30.79 -40.03
N GLY A 267 20.76 -29.99 -39.39
CA GLY A 267 22.10 -29.73 -39.91
C GLY A 267 23.03 -30.95 -39.91
N ALA A 268 22.72 -31.98 -39.12
CA ALA A 268 23.47 -33.23 -39.05
C ALA A 268 22.62 -34.45 -39.44
N MET A 269 21.60 -34.78 -38.64
CA MET A 269 20.78 -35.98 -38.85
C MET A 269 19.35 -35.77 -38.36
N ALA A 270 18.37 -36.17 -39.17
CA ALA A 270 16.99 -36.41 -38.75
C ALA A 270 16.76 -37.93 -38.69
N SER A 271 16.47 -38.48 -37.50
CA SER A 271 16.31 -39.92 -37.29
C SER A 271 14.85 -40.25 -36.95
N ILE A 272 14.30 -41.27 -37.62
CA ILE A 272 12.98 -41.83 -37.34
C ILE A 272 13.18 -43.30 -36.95
N LYS A 273 12.69 -43.69 -35.77
CA LYS A 273 12.86 -45.04 -35.22
C LYS A 273 11.49 -45.61 -34.85
N GLY A 274 11.24 -46.85 -35.26
CA GLY A 274 10.01 -47.58 -34.99
C GLY A 274 9.99 -48.89 -35.75
N ALA A 275 9.10 -49.81 -35.40
CA ALA A 275 8.95 -51.07 -36.13
C ALA A 275 8.45 -50.85 -37.57
N THR A 276 7.74 -49.76 -37.83
CA THR A 276 7.19 -49.41 -39.15
C THR A 276 7.25 -47.90 -39.36
N VAL A 277 7.69 -47.48 -40.55
CA VAL A 277 7.61 -46.10 -41.03
C VAL A 277 6.81 -46.12 -42.34
N ALA A 278 5.62 -45.51 -42.33
CA ALA A 278 4.77 -45.40 -43.50
C ALA A 278 4.93 -44.01 -44.13
N ILE A 279 5.13 -43.97 -45.45
CA ILE A 279 5.22 -42.73 -46.24
C ILE A 279 4.30 -42.92 -47.45
N ASP A 280 3.18 -42.21 -47.43
CA ASP A 280 2.16 -42.30 -48.48
C ASP A 280 2.15 -41.02 -49.32
N GLY A 281 2.01 -41.17 -50.65
CA GLY A 281 2.05 -40.08 -51.62
C GLY A 281 3.22 -40.18 -52.61
N THR A 282 3.08 -39.56 -53.79
CA THR A 282 4.11 -39.59 -54.85
C THR A 282 4.29 -38.20 -55.46
N PRO A 283 5.52 -37.80 -55.85
CA PRO A 283 6.78 -38.56 -55.79
C PRO A 283 7.50 -38.49 -54.43
N ILE A 284 8.23 -39.55 -54.08
CA ILE A 284 9.18 -39.55 -52.95
C ILE A 284 10.58 -39.30 -53.52
N SER A 285 11.26 -38.25 -53.09
CA SER A 285 12.63 -37.92 -53.51
C SER A 285 13.61 -38.14 -52.36
N THR A 286 14.61 -38.98 -52.59
CA THR A 286 15.74 -39.19 -51.67
C THR A 286 17.03 -38.77 -52.36
N ASN A 287 17.61 -37.65 -51.94
CA ASN A 287 18.93 -37.25 -52.40
C ASN A 287 20.01 -37.98 -51.59
N MET A 288 20.13 -39.29 -51.77
CA MET A 288 21.24 -40.05 -51.20
C MET A 288 22.48 -39.74 -52.04
N GLY A 289 23.44 -38.98 -51.48
CA GLY A 289 24.73 -38.81 -52.11
C GLY A 289 25.32 -40.19 -52.39
N LEU A 290 25.46 -40.55 -53.67
CA LEU A 290 26.16 -41.78 -54.05
C LEU A 290 27.60 -41.66 -53.56
N SER A 291 27.96 -42.41 -52.52
CA SER A 291 29.38 -42.76 -52.34
C SER A 291 29.78 -43.53 -53.59
N PRO A 292 30.82 -43.11 -54.34
CA PRO A 292 31.22 -43.83 -55.54
C PRO A 292 31.57 -45.26 -55.14
N VAL A 293 30.76 -46.21 -55.60
CA VAL A 293 31.15 -47.62 -55.58
C VAL A 293 32.42 -47.68 -56.42
N ALA A 294 33.55 -47.95 -55.78
CA ALA A 294 34.82 -48.13 -56.48
C ALA A 294 34.61 -49.23 -57.54
N ALA A 295 34.79 -48.86 -58.81
CA ALA A 295 34.69 -49.81 -59.90
C ALA A 295 35.69 -50.96 -59.64
N PRO A 296 35.28 -52.24 -59.77
CA PRO A 296 36.20 -53.35 -59.61
C PRO A 296 37.33 -53.20 -60.64
N ALA A 297 38.57 -53.33 -60.16
CA ALA A 297 39.76 -53.19 -60.99
C ALA A 297 39.66 -54.14 -62.20
N PRO A 298 39.91 -53.67 -63.44
CA PRO A 298 39.85 -54.52 -64.62
C PRO A 298 40.90 -55.64 -64.50
N PRO A 299 40.57 -56.87 -64.96
CA PRO A 299 41.48 -58.02 -64.84
C PRO A 299 42.77 -57.78 -65.63
N ALA A 300 43.90 -58.11 -65.02
CA ALA A 300 45.22 -58.00 -65.64
C ALA A 300 45.32 -58.92 -66.87
N LEU A 301 45.72 -58.35 -68.01
CA LEU A 301 46.03 -59.09 -69.24
C LEU A 301 47.32 -59.92 -69.05
N PRO A 302 47.39 -61.18 -69.52
CA PRO A 302 48.58 -62.02 -69.41
C PRO A 302 49.69 -61.60 -70.39
N ALA A 303 50.94 -61.67 -69.93
CA ALA A 303 52.14 -61.27 -70.68
C ALA A 303 52.46 -62.23 -71.84
N LEU A 304 52.79 -61.67 -73.01
CA LEU A 304 53.32 -62.40 -74.18
C LEU A 304 54.85 -62.48 -74.13
N PRO A 305 55.47 -63.63 -74.46
CA PRO A 305 56.93 -63.78 -74.47
C PRO A 305 57.59 -63.23 -75.74
N ILE A 306 58.80 -62.71 -75.53
CA ILE A 306 59.72 -62.07 -76.48
C ILE A 306 60.29 -63.10 -77.47
N VAL A 307 60.29 -62.77 -78.77
CA VAL A 307 61.07 -63.48 -79.81
C VAL A 307 62.06 -62.48 -80.42
N ALA A 308 63.33 -62.90 -80.47
CA ALA A 308 64.45 -62.10 -80.92
C ALA A 308 64.80 -62.35 -82.40
N HIS A 309 65.18 -61.24 -83.05
CA HIS A 309 66.19 -61.08 -84.10
C HIS A 309 65.83 -61.45 -85.56
N VAL A 310 66.06 -60.52 -86.50
CA VAL A 310 67.23 -60.46 -87.39
C VAL A 310 67.28 -59.07 -88.09
N THR A 311 68.49 -58.55 -88.25
CA THR A 311 68.88 -57.26 -88.84
C THR A 311 69.00 -57.30 -90.36
N THR A 312 68.87 -56.14 -91.02
CA THR A 312 69.60 -55.77 -92.26
C THR A 312 69.73 -54.24 -92.38
N PRO A 313 70.79 -53.70 -93.00
CA PRO A 313 71.26 -52.32 -92.78
C PRO A 313 70.95 -51.34 -93.93
N ALA A 314 71.29 -50.07 -93.62
CA ALA A 314 70.97 -48.78 -94.25
C ALA A 314 71.46 -48.52 -95.70
N VAL A 315 70.95 -47.42 -96.29
CA VAL A 315 71.71 -46.33 -97.00
C VAL A 315 70.75 -45.16 -97.37
N PRO A 316 71.22 -43.89 -97.51
CA PRO A 316 70.66 -42.73 -96.80
C PRO A 316 70.29 -41.50 -97.67
N SER A 317 70.20 -40.32 -97.00
CA SER A 317 70.21 -38.92 -97.48
C SER A 317 68.82 -38.27 -97.58
N SER A 318 68.58 -37.02 -97.16
CA SER A 318 69.45 -35.86 -97.09
C SER A 318 68.97 -34.82 -96.06
N SER A 319 69.90 -33.97 -95.68
CA SER A 319 69.88 -32.83 -94.77
C SER A 319 68.93 -31.68 -95.14
N ILE A 320 68.51 -30.90 -94.14
CA ILE A 320 68.51 -29.42 -94.05
C ILE A 320 67.80 -29.07 -92.72
N ARG A 321 68.52 -28.81 -91.61
CA ARG A 321 69.15 -27.55 -91.14
C ARG A 321 68.13 -26.38 -91.06
N GLY A 322 67.82 -25.95 -89.83
CA GLY A 322 67.13 -24.67 -89.52
C GLY A 322 67.95 -23.45 -89.97
N PRO A 323 67.56 -22.19 -89.68
CA PRO A 323 67.24 -21.64 -88.34
C PRO A 323 66.07 -20.61 -88.40
N ARG A 324 65.62 -19.84 -87.40
CA ARG A 324 66.16 -19.28 -86.15
C ARG A 324 65.07 -19.25 -85.08
#